data_AF-A0A6L3F8C9-F1
#
_entry.id   AF-A0A6L3F8C9-F1
#
_cell.length_a   1.000
_cell.length_b   1.000
_cell.length_c   1.000
_cell.angle_alpha   90.00
_cell.angle_beta   90.00
_cell.angle_gamma   90.00
#
_symmetry.space_group_name_H-M   'P 1'
#
loop_
_entity.id
_entity.type
_entity.pdbx_description
1 polymer ?
#
loop_
_entity_poly.entity_id
_entity_poly.type
_entity_poly.pdbx_seq_one_letter_code
_entity_poly.pdbx_strand_id
1 'polypeptide(L)' 'MFESPPNYKTYILRIWEERDPNLEMMNRWRFTLTDPRTNQRHGFNNLRDMCQFLELNLSQPSTKNTE' A
#
# COMPACT_ATOMS: atom_id res chain seq x y z
N MET A 1 6.45 -34.17 0.28
CA MET A 1 6.97 -32.81 0.53
C MET A 1 5.76 -31.89 0.52
N PHE A 2 5.24 -31.49 1.69
CA PHE A 2 4.09 -30.57 1.73
C PHE A 2 4.66 -29.15 1.64
N GLU A 3 4.78 -28.62 0.43
CA GLU A 3 5.02 -27.19 0.25
C GLU A 3 3.79 -26.46 0.80
N SER A 4 3.99 -25.65 1.83
CA SER A 4 2.92 -24.76 2.29
C SER A 4 2.55 -23.84 1.14
N PRO A 5 1.25 -23.55 0.91
CA PRO A 5 0.85 -22.63 -0.14
C PRO A 5 1.57 -21.28 0.04
N PRO A 6 1.96 -20.59 -1.05
CA PRO A 6 2.66 -19.32 -0.94
C PRO A 6 1.81 -18.30 -0.16
N ASN A 7 2.45 -17.52 0.71
CA ASN A 7 1.76 -16.47 1.42
C ASN A 7 1.70 -15.19 0.56
N TYR A 8 0.53 -14.95 -0.03
CA TYR A 8 0.30 -13.77 -0.86
C TYR A 8 -0.18 -12.58 -0.02
N LYS A 9 0.38 -11.40 -0.31
CA LYS A 9 -0.19 -10.11 0.10
C LYS A 9 -0.70 -9.38 -1.14
N THR A 10 -1.95 -8.93 -1.09
CA THR A 10 -2.61 -8.22 -2.19
C THR A 10 -2.95 -6.81 -1.75
N TYR A 11 -2.68 -5.83 -2.60
CA TYR A 11 -3.08 -4.45 -2.40
C TYR A 11 -3.68 -3.88 -3.68
N ILE A 12 -4.71 -3.04 -3.53
CA ILE A 12 -5.21 -2.18 -4.61
C ILE A 12 -4.52 -0.84 -4.48
N LEU A 13 -3.70 -0.49 -5.47
CA LEU A 13 -3.03 0.80 -5.57
C LEU A 13 -3.90 1.78 -6.37
N ARG A 14 -4.16 2.96 -5.80
CA ARG A 14 -4.69 4.12 -6.53
C ARG A 14 -3.68 5.25 -6.49
N ILE A 15 -3.48 5.88 -7.64
CA ILE A 15 -2.59 7.03 -7.82
C ILE A 15 -3.39 8.11 -8.54
N TRP A 16 -3.38 9.33 -8.03
CA TRP A 16 -4.03 10.46 -8.69
C TRP A 16 -3.25 11.75 -8.43
N GLU A 17 -3.46 12.71 -9.31
CA GLU A 17 -2.91 14.05 -9.19
C GLU A 17 -4.00 14.97 -8.64
N GLU A 18 -3.72 15.64 -7.52
CA GLU A 18 -4.53 16.76 -7.05
C GLU A 18 -4.09 18.01 -7.83
N ARG A 19 -4.93 18.46 -8.75
CA ARG A 19 -4.77 19.74 -9.44
C ARG A 19 -5.52 20.79 -8.65
N ASP A 20 -4.79 21.74 -8.07
CA ASP A 20 -5.38 22.93 -7.48
C ASP A 20 -5.33 24.07 -8.51
N PRO A 21 -6.48 24.55 -9.00
CA PRO A 21 -6.51 25.63 -9.98
C PRO A 21 -5.97 26.97 -9.45
N ASN A 22 -5.78 27.11 -8.13
CA ASN A 22 -5.26 28.33 -7.50
C ASN A 22 -3.76 28.26 -7.15
N LEU A 23 -3.10 27.12 -7.35
CA LEU A 23 -1.67 26.94 -7.07
C LEU A 23 -0.95 26.60 -8.37
N GLU A 24 -0.38 27.62 -9.03
CA GLU A 24 0.20 27.52 -10.38
C GLU A 24 1.30 26.45 -10.59
N MET A 25 1.84 25.78 -9.57
CA MET A 25 3.11 25.07 -9.75
C MET A 25 3.35 23.73 -9.05
N MET A 26 2.40 23.05 -8.41
CA MET A 26 2.72 21.73 -7.84
C MET A 26 1.65 20.68 -8.09
N ASN A 27 1.96 19.81 -9.06
CA ASN A 27 1.33 18.52 -9.27
C ASN A 27 1.46 17.68 -7.99
N ARG A 28 0.43 17.69 -7.13
CA ARG A 28 0.43 16.92 -5.88
C ARG A 28 -0.05 15.51 -6.15
N TRP A 29 0.88 14.60 -6.34
CA TRP A 29 0.57 13.18 -6.44
C TRP A 29 0.13 12.61 -5.10
N ARG A 30 -0.96 11.85 -5.13
CA ARG A 30 -1.49 11.12 -3.99
C ARG A 30 -1.55 9.65 -4.29
N PHE A 31 -1.38 8.86 -3.25
CA PHE A 31 -1.33 7.41 -3.34
C PHE A 31 -2.21 6.84 -2.24
N THR A 32 -2.97 5.80 -2.55
CA THR A 32 -3.56 4.95 -1.53
C THR A 32 -3.35 3.48 -1.84
N LEU A 33 -2.98 2.72 -0.82
CA LEU A 33 -2.99 1.27 -0.81
C LEU A 33 -4.19 0.79 0.00
N THR A 34 -5.01 -0.06 -0.59
CA THR A 34 -6.11 -0.74 0.10
C THR A 34 -5.83 -2.23 0.16
N ASP A 35 -5.81 -2.80 1.35
CA ASP A 35 -5.82 -4.26 1.54
C ASP A 35 -7.26 -4.75 1.35
N PRO A 36 -7.58 -5.51 0.28
CA PRO A 36 -8.94 -5.96 0.02
C PRO A 36 -9.41 -7.03 1.02
N ARG A 37 -8.50 -7.69 1.75
CA ARG A 37 -8.85 -8.71 2.75
C ARG A 37 -9.36 -8.06 4.03
N THR A 38 -8.78 -6.93 4.43
CA THR A 38 -9.11 -6.23 5.68
C THR A 38 -9.90 -4.94 5.48
N ASN A 39 -10.05 -4.49 4.22
CA ASN A 39 -10.53 -3.16 3.84
C ASN A 39 -9.73 -2.00 4.45
N GLN A 40 -8.54 -2.25 5.01
CA GLN A 40 -7.68 -1.18 5.52
C GLN A 40 -7.13 -0.35 4.36
N ARG A 41 -7.20 0.97 4.52
CA ARG A 41 -6.72 1.94 3.54
C ARG A 41 -5.61 2.79 4.15
N HIS A 42 -4.47 2.83 3.47
CA HIS A 42 -3.32 3.64 3.82
C HIS A 42 -3.13 4.71 2.75
N GLY A 43 -3.10 5.98 3.14
CA GLY A 43 -2.89 7.12 2.25
C GLY A 43 -1.49 7.70 2.39
N PHE A 44 -0.91 8.12 1.26
CA PHE A 44 0.43 8.70 1.20
C PHE A 44 0.44 9.93 0.30
N ASN A 45 1.28 10.91 0.66
CA ASN A 45 1.48 12.15 -0.08
C ASN A 45 2.72 12.14 -0.99
N ASN A 46 3.49 11.04 -0.95
CA ASN A 46 4.66 10.84 -1.80
C ASN A 46 4.91 9.33 -2.00
N LEU A 47 5.65 8.99 -3.06
CA LEU A 47 5.93 7.61 -3.44
C LEU A 47 6.87 6.90 -2.44
N ARG A 48 7.81 7.62 -1.85
CA ARG A 48 8.82 7.06 -0.93
C ARG A 48 8.16 6.45 0.31
N ASP A 49 7.23 7.18 0.94
CA ASP A 49 6.54 6.70 2.14
C ASP A 49 5.66 5.48 1.85
N MET A 50 5.05 5.42 0.66
CA MET A 50 4.29 4.25 0.20
C MET A 50 5.19 3.02 0.04
N CYS A 51 6.37 3.19 -0.59
CA CYS A 51 7.33 2.10 -0.75
C CYS A 51 7.89 1.64 0.61
N GLN A 52 8.25 2.57 1.49
CA GLN A 52 8.71 2.23 2.84
C GLN A 52 7.65 1.45 3.62
N PHE A 53 6.37 1.83 3.51
CA PHE A 53 5.28 1.07 4.10
C PHE A 53 5.22 -0.37 3.56
N LEU A 54 5.34 -0.56 2.24
CA LEU A 54 5.34 -1.89 1.63
C LEU A 54 6.55 -2.71 2.11
N GLU A 55 7.76 -2.14 2.13
CA GLU A 55 8.98 -2.81 2.60
C GLU A 55 8.83 -3.29 4.05
N LEU A 56 8.32 -2.43 4.94
CA LEU A 56 8.06 -2.79 6.33
C LEU A 56 7.04 -3.91 6.44
N ASN A 57 5.93 -3.84 5.68
CA ASN A 57 4.88 -4.84 5.74
C ASN A 57 5.29 -6.17 5.14
N LEU A 58 6.10 -6.18 4.07
CA LEU A 58 6.59 -7.39 3.43
C LEU A 58 7.67 -8.10 4.27
N SER A 59 8.44 -7.32 5.05
CA SER A 59 9.48 -7.85 5.94
C SER A 59 8.92 -8.48 7.22
N GLN A 60 7.65 -8.25 7.56
CA GLN A 60 7.03 -8.91 8.71
C GLN A 60 6.65 -10.37 8.37
N PRO A 61 7.12 -11.35 9.17
CA PRO A 61 6.69 -12.73 8.99
C PRO A 61 5.18 -12.78 9.16
N SER A 62 4.51 -13.39 8.18
CA SER A 62 3.09 -13.65 8.28
C SER A 62 2.82 -14.52 9.50
N THR A 63 2.19 -13.96 10.53
CA THR A 63 1.71 -14.74 11.67
C THR A 63 0.75 -15.79 11.14
N LYS A 64 1.17 -17.06 11.18
CA LYS A 64 0.28 -18.20 11.03
C LYS A 64 -0.65 -18.16 12.24
N ASN A 65 -1.91 -17.76 12.04
CA ASN A 65 -2.93 -17.99 13.05
C ASN A 65 -3.17 -19.50 13.10
N THR A 66 -2.70 -20.13 14.17
CA THR A 66 -3.12 -21.45 14.60
C THR A 66 -4.32 -21.25 15.50
N GLU A 67 -5.51 -21.58 14.99
CA GLU A 67 -6.68 -21.95 15.78
C GLU A 67 -7.02 -23.41 15.49
#